data_AF-A0A177TZ75-F1
#
_entry.id   AF-A0A177TZ75-F1
#
_cell.length_a   1.000
_cell.length_b   1.000
_cell.length_c   1.000
_cell.angle_alpha   90.00
_cell.angle_beta   90.00
_cell.angle_gamma   90.00
#
_symmetry.space_group_name_H-M   'P 1'
#
loop_
_entity.id
_entity.type
_entity.pdbx_description
1 polymer ?
#
loop_
_entity_poly.entity_id
_entity_poly.type
_entity_poly.pdbx_seq_one_letter_code
_entity_poly.pdbx_strand_id
1 'polypeptide(L)'
;MSIVRPVLAEIIQVKRWRHRVQKAFFGKAPPKDADMPAMAEIFQQVEAHQMSEEALKQSKLGKVMKKIAKTKDDYPQESKFRFKERAEELYKRWIHVH
;
A
#
# COMPACT_ATOMS: atom_id res chain seq x y z
N MET A 1 -5.33 17.90 -26.65
CA MET A 1 -5.22 16.58 -25.98
C MET A 1 -4.15 16.70 -24.92
N SER A 2 -4.53 16.67 -23.64
CA SER A 2 -3.57 16.87 -22.55
C SER A 2 -2.71 15.63 -22.40
N ILE A 3 -1.41 15.75 -22.70
CA ILE A 3 -0.40 14.74 -22.44
C ILE A 3 -0.23 14.67 -20.92
N VAL A 4 -0.96 13.77 -20.27
CA VAL A 4 -0.66 13.43 -18.87
C VAL A 4 0.73 12.79 -18.89
N ARG A 5 1.70 13.46 -18.26
CA ARG A 5 3.08 12.93 -18.15
C ARG A 5 3.01 11.53 -17.51
N PRO A 6 3.69 10.50 -18.06
CA PRO A 6 3.59 9.12 -17.56
C PRO A 6 3.83 8.99 -16.05
N VAL A 7 4.77 9.76 -15.50
CA VAL A 7 5.08 9.79 -14.07
C VAL A 7 3.93 10.34 -13.23
N LEU A 8 3.19 11.34 -13.74
CA LEU A 8 2.02 11.89 -13.05
C LEU A 8 0.90 10.85 -12.93
N ALA A 9 0.67 10.07 -14.00
CA ALA A 9 -0.32 8.99 -13.97
C ALA A 9 0.04 7.91 -12.93
N GLU A 10 1.33 7.54 -12.86
CA GLU A 10 1.83 6.62 -11.84
C GLU A 10 1.65 7.17 -10.42
N ILE A 11 2.06 8.43 -10.17
CA ILE A 11 1.88 9.09 -8.86
C ILE A 11 0.41 9.04 -8.40
N ILE A 12 -0.53 9.31 -9.31
CA ILE A 12 -1.96 9.27 -9.03
C ILE A 12 -2.41 7.85 -8.68
N GLN A 13 -1.95 6.84 -9.43
CA GLN A 13 -2.28 5.45 -9.18
C GLN A 13 -1.73 4.97 -7.83
N VAL A 14 -0.47 5.25 -7.51
CA VAL A 14 0.15 4.86 -6.24
C VAL A 14 -0.52 5.57 -5.06
N LYS A 15 -0.92 6.84 -5.23
CA LYS A 15 -1.75 7.56 -4.23
C LYS A 15 -3.10 6.89 -4.02
N ARG A 16 -3.74 6.38 -5.08
CA ARG A 16 -5.02 5.66 -5.00
C ARG A 16 -4.86 4.35 -4.23
N TRP A 17 -3.86 3.54 -4.54
CA TRP A 17 -3.55 2.33 -3.76
C TRP A 17 -3.31 2.67 -2.30
N ARG A 18 -2.44 3.65 -2.03
CA ARG A 18 -2.16 4.12 -0.67
C ARG A 18 -3.42 4.52 0.08
N HIS A 19 -4.31 5.30 -0.56
CA HIS A 19 -5.54 5.76 0.08
C HIS A 19 -6.50 4.61 0.39
N ARG A 20 -6.66 3.65 -0.52
CA ARG A 20 -7.52 2.46 -0.30
C ARG A 20 -6.99 1.62 0.86
N VAL A 21 -5.70 1.27 0.84
CA VAL A 21 -5.04 0.51 1.89
C VAL A 21 -5.12 1.25 3.23
N GLN A 22 -4.70 2.52 3.27
CA GLN A 22 -4.73 3.30 4.51
C GLN A 22 -6.15 3.41 5.09
N LYS A 23 -7.18 3.59 4.25
CA LYS A 23 -8.57 3.69 4.69
C LYS A 23 -9.08 2.35 5.24
N ALA A 24 -8.73 1.22 4.64
CA ALA A 24 -9.16 -0.10 5.11
C ALA A 24 -8.50 -0.49 6.44
N PHE A 25 -7.20 -0.22 6.60
CA PHE A 25 -6.45 -0.65 7.79
C PHE A 25 -6.47 0.36 8.96
N PHE A 26 -6.55 1.66 8.65
CA PHE A 26 -6.42 2.75 9.63
C PHE A 26 -7.46 3.85 9.45
N GLY A 27 -8.60 3.52 8.85
CA GLY A 27 -9.73 4.43 8.73
C GLY A 27 -10.38 4.73 10.08
N LYS A 28 -11.51 5.44 10.02
CA LYS A 28 -12.32 5.72 11.22
C LYS A 28 -12.97 4.46 11.81
N ALA A 29 -13.21 3.47 10.95
CA ALA A 29 -13.76 2.18 11.34
C ALA A 29 -12.61 1.15 11.42
N PRO A 30 -12.73 0.13 12.28
CA PRO A 30 -11.78 -0.97 12.32
C PRO A 30 -11.78 -1.74 10.98
N PRO A 31 -10.67 -2.41 10.64
CA PRO A 31 -10.58 -3.25 9.43
C PRO A 31 -11.65 -4.34 9.45
N LYS A 32 -12.25 -4.62 8.29
CA LYS A 32 -13.33 -5.60 8.16
C LYS A 32 -12.90 -6.78 7.31
N ASP A 33 -13.32 -7.98 7.68
CA ASP A 33 -13.10 -9.20 6.89
C ASP A 33 -13.52 -9.08 5.42
N ALA A 34 -14.67 -8.46 5.16
CA ALA A 34 -15.19 -8.28 3.81
C ALA A 34 -14.29 -7.42 2.90
N ASP A 35 -13.46 -6.55 3.49
CA ASP A 35 -12.56 -5.66 2.73
C ASP A 35 -11.20 -6.33 2.42
N MET A 36 -10.82 -7.38 3.17
CA MET A 36 -9.48 -7.98 3.11
C MET A 36 -9.14 -8.60 1.75
N PRO A 37 -10.03 -9.33 1.05
CA PRO A 37 -9.73 -9.84 -0.28
C PRO A 37 -9.35 -8.74 -1.27
N ALA A 38 -10.09 -7.62 -1.27
CA ALA A 38 -9.79 -6.47 -2.12
C ALA A 38 -8.47 -5.78 -1.73
N MET A 39 -8.08 -5.80 -0.45
CA MET A 39 -6.77 -5.29 -0.03
C MET A 39 -5.64 -6.22 -0.48
N ALA A 40 -5.85 -7.54 -0.45
CA ALA A 40 -4.87 -8.51 -0.92
C ALA A 40 -4.58 -8.36 -2.41
N GLU A 41 -5.60 -8.08 -3.22
CA GLU A 41 -5.46 -7.74 -4.65
C GLU A 41 -4.63 -6.47 -4.87
N ILE A 42 -4.87 -5.42 -4.06
CA ILE A 42 -4.07 -4.19 -4.14
C ILE A 42 -2.62 -4.47 -3.78
N PHE A 43 -2.37 -5.26 -2.73
CA PHE A 43 -0.99 -5.65 -2.39
C PHE A 43 -0.33 -6.40 -3.54
N GLN A 44 -1.05 -7.31 -4.20
CA GLN A 44 -0.51 -8.05 -5.36
C GLN A 44 -0.13 -7.10 -6.51
N GLN A 45 -0.98 -6.12 -6.81
CA GLN A 45 -0.68 -5.10 -7.82
C GLN A 45 0.55 -4.27 -7.42
N VAL A 46 0.65 -3.87 -6.15
CA VAL A 46 1.77 -3.10 -5.62
C VAL A 46 3.09 -3.89 -5.67
N GLU A 47 3.05 -5.19 -5.35
CA GLU A 47 4.22 -6.08 -5.37
C GLU A 47 4.76 -6.33 -6.77
N ALA A 48 3.87 -6.44 -7.75
CA ALA A 48 4.19 -6.64 -9.15
C ALA A 48 4.63 -5.35 -9.86
N HIS A 49 4.37 -4.17 -9.29
CA HIS A 49 4.64 -2.89 -9.92
C HIS A 49 6.00 -2.33 -9.51
N GLN A 50 6.90 -2.12 -10.48
CA GLN A 50 8.16 -1.43 -10.27
C GLN A 50 7.93 0.09 -10.23
N MET A 51 7.75 0.63 -9.01
CA MET A 51 7.46 2.06 -8.82
C MET A 51 8.68 2.94 -9.06
N SER A 52 8.47 4.13 -9.64
CA SER A 52 9.47 5.19 -9.61
C SER A 52 9.68 5.75 -8.20
N GLU A 53 10.89 6.25 -7.91
CA GLU A 53 11.18 6.92 -6.64
C GLU A 53 10.25 8.13 -6.41
N GLU A 54 9.97 8.91 -7.45
CA GLU A 54 9.09 10.08 -7.36
C GLU A 54 7.67 9.67 -6.93
N ALA A 55 7.13 8.59 -7.49
CA ALA A 55 5.82 8.05 -7.09
C ALA A 55 5.81 7.59 -5.63
N LEU A 56 6.87 6.95 -5.14
CA LEU A 56 7.00 6.53 -3.75
C LEU A 56 7.07 7.73 -2.79
N LYS A 57 7.91 8.74 -3.09
CA LYS A 57 8.05 9.96 -2.29
C LYS A 57 6.73 10.72 -2.20
N GLN A 58 6.08 10.95 -3.34
CA GLN A 58 4.85 11.73 -3.43
C GLN A 58 3.63 11.00 -2.84
N SER A 59 3.55 9.68 -2.98
CA SER A 59 2.41 8.90 -2.49
C SER A 59 2.48 8.64 -0.99
N LYS A 60 3.68 8.55 -0.41
CA LYS A 60 3.94 8.11 0.97
C LYS A 60 3.47 6.67 1.25
N LEU A 61 3.38 5.82 0.23
CA LEU A 61 2.94 4.41 0.38
C LEU A 61 3.84 3.62 1.34
N GLY A 62 5.17 3.79 1.26
CA GLY A 62 6.12 3.11 2.16
C GLY A 62 5.88 3.40 3.64
N LYS A 63 5.37 4.59 4.00
CA LYS A 63 5.01 4.91 5.39
C LYS A 63 3.79 4.11 5.86
N VAL A 64 2.82 3.88 4.97
CA VAL A 64 1.65 3.05 5.27
C VAL A 64 2.08 1.59 5.43
N MET A 65 2.93 1.08 4.54
CA MET A 65 3.46 -0.30 4.66
C MET A 65 4.22 -0.51 5.98
N LYS A 66 5.08 0.43 6.36
CA LYS A 66 5.75 0.40 7.68
C LYS A 66 4.75 0.33 8.83
N LYS A 67 3.66 1.11 8.77
CA LYS A 67 2.64 1.11 9.83
C LYS A 67 1.88 -0.22 9.88
N ILE A 68 1.59 -0.82 8.73
CA ILE A 68 0.95 -2.14 8.64
C ILE A 68 1.84 -3.20 9.30
N ALA A 69 3.10 -3.30 8.86
CA ALA A 69 4.06 -4.25 9.42
C ALA A 69 4.25 -4.12 10.94
N LYS A 70 4.20 -2.89 11.48
CA LYS A 70 4.41 -2.61 12.91
C LYS A 70 3.16 -2.67 13.78
N THR A 71 2.00 -2.96 13.21
CA THR A 71 0.78 -3.09 14.02
C THR A 71 0.89 -4.36 14.86
N LYS A 72 0.66 -4.22 16.18
CA LYS A 72 0.84 -5.31 17.14
C LYS A 72 -0.20 -6.41 16.91
N ASP A 73 -1.46 -5.98 16.82
CA ASP A 73 -2.58 -6.88 16.60
C ASP A 73 -2.57 -7.42 15.17
N ASP A 74 -3.19 -8.58 14.99
CA ASP A 74 -3.38 -9.16 13.68
C ASP A 74 -4.60 -8.54 13.00
N TYR A 75 -4.52 -8.46 11.67
CA TYR A 75 -5.62 -8.01 10.85
C TYR A 75 -6.62 -9.14 10.60
N PRO A 76 -7.86 -8.82 10.23
CA PRO A 76 -8.79 -9.84 9.75
C PRO A 76 -8.16 -10.64 8.61
N GLN A 77 -8.33 -11.96 8.62
CA GLN A 77 -7.73 -12.89 7.66
C GLN A 77 -6.19 -12.78 7.51
N GLU A 78 -5.46 -12.31 8.54
CA GLU A 78 -4.00 -12.19 8.49
C GLU A 78 -3.32 -13.52 8.17
N SER A 79 -3.77 -14.63 8.76
CA SER A 79 -3.22 -15.98 8.49
C SER A 79 -3.33 -16.40 7.03
N LYS A 80 -4.31 -15.87 6.30
CA LYS A 80 -4.55 -16.16 4.88
C LYS A 80 -3.78 -15.22 3.96
N PHE A 81 -3.77 -13.93 4.26
CA PHE A 81 -3.26 -12.90 3.34
C PHE A 81 -1.89 -12.33 3.71
N ARG A 82 -1.41 -12.59 4.94
CA ARG A 82 -0.09 -12.23 5.46
C ARG A 82 0.26 -10.77 5.25
N PHE A 83 -0.67 -9.85 5.57
CA PHE A 83 -0.49 -8.43 5.27
C PHE A 83 0.72 -7.82 5.99
N LYS A 84 1.00 -8.23 7.23
CA LYS A 84 2.12 -7.68 8.02
C LYS A 84 3.46 -8.01 7.37
N GLU A 85 3.63 -9.27 6.97
CA GLU A 85 4.85 -9.74 6.32
C GLU A 85 5.05 -9.10 4.95
N ARG A 86 4.01 -9.11 4.10
CA ARG A 86 4.06 -8.49 2.77
C ARG A 86 4.35 -6.99 2.85
N ALA A 87 3.75 -6.30 3.82
CA ALA A 87 4.02 -4.89 4.05
C ALA A 87 5.45 -4.64 4.55
N GLU A 88 6.02 -5.55 5.35
CA GLU A 88 7.41 -5.46 5.80
C GLU A 88 8.38 -5.58 4.62
N GLU A 89 8.16 -6.55 3.73
CA GLU A 89 8.98 -6.73 2.52
C GLU A 89 8.95 -5.50 1.62
N LEU A 90 7.76 -4.97 1.34
CA LEU A 90 7.58 -3.73 0.57
C LEU A 90 8.25 -2.54 1.26
N TYR A 91 8.11 -2.42 2.59
CA TYR A 91 8.76 -1.35 3.33
C TYR A 91 10.29 -1.45 3.25
N LYS A 92 10.87 -2.63 3.42
CA LYS A 92 12.32 -2.87 3.29
C LYS A 92 12.81 -2.50 1.89
N ARG A 93 12.03 -2.83 0.85
CA ARG A 93 12.35 -2.48 -0.54
C ARG A 93 12.49 -0.97 -0.75
N TRP A 94 11.74 -0.14 -0.03
CA TRP A 94 11.67 1.31 -0.25
C TRP A 94 12.26 2.16 0.88
N ILE A 95 12.90 1.55 1.88
CA ILE A 95 13.36 2.27 3.08
C ILE A 95 14.37 3.38 2.80
N HIS A 96 15.10 3.27 1.69
CA HIS A 96 16.09 4.24 1.22
C HIS A 96 15.47 5.41 0.41
N VAL A 97 14.17 5.34 0.10
CA VAL A 97 13.45 6.38 -0.65
C VAL A 97 12.89 7.40 0.35
N HIS A 98 13.54 8.57 0.43
CA HIS A 98 13.22 9.66 1.35
C HIS A 98 12.30 10.74 0.77
#